data_AF-A0A396JD39-F1
#
_entry.id   AF-A0A396JD39-F1
#
_cell.length_a   1.000
_cell.length_b   1.000
_cell.length_c   1.000
_cell.angle_alpha   90.00
_cell.angle_beta   90.00
_cell.angle_gamma   90.00
#
_symmetry.space_group_name_H-M   'P 1'
#
loop_
_entity.id
_entity.type
_entity.pdbx_description
1 polymer ?
#
loop_
_entity_poly.entity_id
_entity_poly.type
_entity_poly.pdbx_seq_one_letter_code
_entity_poly.pdbx_strand_id
1 'polypeptide(L)'
;MLITNGGYGTIWPAIYTETEPRVIPSVIKLEYEEQYDLKVPDSWSGTIWVRTGCSGNPNSSFHCAIGDWGTNNIHCHYKQPHPPVLIHKVRFNTICSN
;
A
#
# COMPACT_ATOMS: atom_id res chain seq x y z
N MET A 1 8.53 5.39 7.53
CA MET A 1 7.95 6.16 6.41
C MET A 1 6.53 6.53 6.83
N LEU A 2 6.25 7.82 6.96
CA LEU A 2 4.93 8.28 7.41
C LEU A 2 3.94 8.32 6.25
N ILE A 3 2.81 7.64 6.40
CA ILE A 3 1.67 7.68 5.48
C ILE A 3 0.54 8.42 6.20
N THR A 4 0.03 9.49 5.61
CA THR A 4 -1.02 10.34 6.21
C THR A 4 -2.22 10.42 5.29
N ASN A 5 -3.43 10.25 5.83
CA ASN A 5 -4.67 10.50 5.11
C ASN A 5 -5.08 11.97 5.20
N GLY A 6 -4.79 12.75 4.16
CA GLY A 6 -5.21 14.15 4.05
C GLY A 6 -6.59 14.38 3.41
N GLY A 7 -7.34 13.32 3.06
CA GLY A 7 -8.63 13.43 2.39
C GLY A 7 -9.79 12.97 3.27
N TYR A 8 -11.01 13.42 2.97
CA TYR A 8 -12.20 13.25 3.84
C TYR A 8 -12.76 11.82 4.00
N GLY A 9 -12.20 10.82 3.31
CA GLY A 9 -12.72 9.45 3.32
C GLY A 9 -11.68 8.44 3.79
N THR A 10 -12.14 7.28 4.24
CA THR A 10 -11.26 6.15 4.58
C THR A 10 -10.45 5.73 3.36
N ILE A 11 -9.13 5.64 3.54
CA ILE A 11 -8.21 5.12 2.54
C ILE A 11 -7.61 3.79 3.00
N TRP A 12 -7.23 2.97 2.02
CA TRP A 12 -6.61 1.67 2.26
C TRP A 12 -5.28 1.54 1.52
N PRO A 13 -4.20 2.16 2.03
CA PRO A 13 -2.87 2.00 1.47
C PRO A 13 -2.49 0.53 1.34
N ALA A 14 -1.95 0.17 0.18
CA ALA A 14 -1.40 -1.14 -0.09
C ALA A 14 0.10 -1.02 -0.38
N ILE A 15 0.87 -1.92 0.21
CA ILE A 15 2.32 -1.95 0.17
C ILE A 15 2.74 -3.24 -0.52
N TYR A 16 3.41 -3.07 -1.65
CA TYR A 16 4.07 -4.15 -2.37
C TYR A 16 5.58 -4.02 -2.22
N THR A 17 6.22 -5.06 -1.70
CA THR A 17 7.68 -5.12 -1.54
C THR A 17 8.28 -5.92 -2.70
N GLU A 18 9.26 -5.36 -3.40
CA GLU A 18 9.97 -6.02 -4.51
C GLU A 18 11.07 -6.96 -4.03
N THR A 19 11.71 -6.66 -2.89
CA THR A 19 12.86 -7.39 -2.34
C THR A 19 12.67 -7.75 -0.88
N GLU A 20 13.00 -8.97 -0.47
CA GLU A 20 12.97 -9.36 0.95
C GLU A 20 13.94 -8.51 1.80
N PRO A 21 13.64 -8.26 3.10
CA PRO A 21 12.46 -8.75 3.83
C PRO A 21 11.18 -7.95 3.51
N ARG A 22 10.05 -8.65 3.45
CA ARG A 22 8.72 -8.02 3.32
C ARG A 22 8.44 -7.05 4.46
N VAL A 23 7.91 -5.89 4.09
CA VAL A 23 7.38 -4.92 5.05
C VAL A 23 5.98 -5.34 5.48
N ILE A 24 5.74 -5.30 6.79
CA ILE A 24 4.44 -5.58 7.40
C ILE A 24 3.96 -4.36 8.20
N PRO A 25 2.64 -4.08 8.20
CA PRO A 25 1.60 -4.74 7.42
C PRO A 25 1.65 -4.35 5.93
N SER A 26 1.16 -5.24 5.04
CA SER A 26 1.07 -4.97 3.59
C SER A 26 -0.19 -4.18 3.20
N VAL A 27 -1.14 -4.06 4.12
CA VAL A 27 -2.39 -3.31 3.98
C VAL A 27 -2.64 -2.55 5.27
N ILE A 28 -2.96 -1.27 5.15
CA ILE A 28 -3.31 -0.42 6.27
C ILE A 28 -4.69 0.18 5.98
N LYS A 29 -5.48 0.40 7.02
CA LYS A 29 -6.69 1.23 6.99
C LYS A 29 -6.37 2.56 7.66
N LEU A 30 -6.64 3.68 7.00
CA LEU A 30 -6.54 5.00 7.59
C LEU A 30 -7.88 5.74 7.42
N GLU A 31 -8.47 6.15 8.53
CA GLU A 31 -9.58 7.09 8.57
C GLU A 31 -9.11 8.52 8.28
N TYR A 32 -10.04 9.47 8.23
CA TYR A 32 -9.73 10.89 8.05
C TYR A 32 -8.71 11.37 9.09
N GLU A 33 -7.66 12.08 8.65
CA GLU A 33 -6.56 12.60 9.46
C GLU A 33 -5.69 11.54 10.18
N GLU A 34 -5.94 10.24 9.95
CA GLU A 34 -5.08 9.21 10.50
C GLU A 34 -3.75 9.09 9.76
N GLN A 35 -2.75 8.65 10.50
CA GLN A 35 -1.41 8.43 9.99
C GLN A 35 -0.84 7.11 10.49
N TYR A 36 0.05 6.53 9.71
CA TYR A 36 0.76 5.31 10.06
C TYR A 36 2.23 5.44 9.70
N ASP A 37 3.11 5.20 10.67
CA ASP A 37 4.55 5.13 10.44
C ASP A 37 4.94 3.69 10.06
N LEU A 38 5.05 3.47 8.76
CA LEU A 38 5.48 2.21 8.17
C LEU A 38 6.98 2.03 8.37
N LYS A 39 7.38 1.01 9.13
CA LYS A 39 8.79 0.65 9.30
C LYS A 39 9.29 -0.07 8.06
N VAL A 40 10.17 0.60 7.32
CA VAL A 40 10.80 0.08 6.10
C VAL A 40 12.31 0.10 6.29
N PRO A 41 13.04 -0.95 5.87
CA PRO A 41 14.50 -0.94 5.88
C PRO A 41 15.06 -0.01 4.79
N ASP A 42 16.29 0.46 4.98
CA ASP A 42 16.96 1.38 4.03
C ASP A 42 17.26 0.75 2.66
N SER A 43 17.27 -0.58 2.58
CA SER A 43 17.42 -1.34 1.33
C SER A 43 16.08 -1.64 0.65
N TRP A 44 14.96 -1.11 1.15
CA TRP A 44 13.64 -1.46 0.66
C TRP A 44 13.36 -0.83 -0.71
N SER A 45 12.91 -1.68 -1.63
CA SER A 45 12.32 -1.28 -2.91
C SER A 45 10.89 -1.80 -2.97
N GLY A 46 9.97 -0.95 -3.40
CA GLY A 46 8.57 -1.32 -3.45
C GLY A 46 7.67 -0.27 -4.06
N THR A 47 6.38 -0.59 -4.05
CA THR A 47 5.33 0.27 -4.56
C THR A 47 4.26 0.44 -3.50
N ILE A 48 3.81 1.67 -3.32
CA ILE A 48 2.68 2.02 -2.45
C ILE A 48 1.62 2.68 -3.33
N TRP A 49 0.37 2.30 -3.15
CA TRP A 49 -0.76 2.99 -3.77
C TRP A 49 -1.93 3.06 -2.81
N VAL A 50 -2.83 3.98 -3.10
CA VAL A 50 -4.00 4.26 -2.29
C VAL A 50 -5.22 3.61 -2.92
N ARG A 51 -6.08 3.03 -2.07
CA ARG A 51 -7.37 2.47 -2.45
C ARG A 51 -8.49 3.18 -1.70
N THR A 52 -9.61 3.39 -2.36
CA THR A 52 -10.79 4.09 -1.79
C THR A 52 -12.08 3.42 -2.22
N GLY A 53 -13.16 3.67 -1.46
CA GLY A 53 -14.46 3.04 -1.70
C GLY A 53 -14.40 1.53 -1.53
N CYS A 54 -13.66 1.06 -0.53
CA CYS A 54 -13.44 -0.36 -0.30
C CYS A 54 -14.53 -0.98 0.56
N SER A 55 -14.90 -2.22 0.26
CA SER A 55 -15.85 -3.02 1.03
C SER A 55 -15.40 -4.48 1.13
N GLY A 56 -15.94 -5.18 2.13
CA GLY A 56 -15.58 -6.55 2.44
C GLY A 56 -14.52 -6.68 3.55
N ASN A 57 -13.86 -7.84 3.62
CA ASN A 57 -12.87 -8.17 4.63
C ASN A 57 -11.47 -8.27 3.99
N PRO A 58 -10.47 -7.49 4.46
CA PRO A 58 -9.09 -7.53 3.97
C PRO A 58 -8.45 -8.93 3.95
N ASN A 59 -8.95 -9.85 4.77
CA ASN A 59 -8.45 -11.22 4.95
C ASN A 59 -9.29 -12.30 4.24
N SER A 60 -10.44 -11.98 3.61
CA SER A 60 -11.14 -12.92 2.72
C SER A 60 -11.53 -12.38 1.33
N SER A 61 -12.38 -11.36 1.27
CA SER A 61 -12.88 -10.76 0.03
C SER A 61 -12.87 -9.25 0.21
N PHE A 62 -11.98 -8.56 -0.49
CA PHE A 62 -11.78 -7.13 -0.35
C PHE A 62 -11.76 -6.50 -1.73
N HIS A 63 -12.68 -5.59 -1.99
CA HIS A 63 -12.85 -4.92 -3.27
C HIS A 63 -12.88 -3.42 -3.08
N CYS A 64 -12.30 -2.67 -4.01
CA CYS A 64 -12.23 -1.21 -3.97
C CYS A 64 -12.68 -0.59 -5.29
N ALA A 65 -13.34 0.56 -5.22
CA ALA A 65 -13.71 1.32 -6.42
C ALA A 65 -12.48 1.88 -7.17
N ILE A 66 -11.42 2.23 -6.44
CA ILE A 66 -10.18 2.80 -6.97
C ILE A 66 -9.01 2.01 -6.41
N GLY A 67 -8.03 1.68 -7.27
CA GLY A 67 -6.79 1.01 -6.87
C GLY A 67 -6.93 -0.46 -6.48
N ASP A 68 -8.03 -1.12 -6.87
CA ASP A 68 -8.22 -2.54 -6.61
C ASP A 68 -7.23 -3.42 -7.40
N TRP A 69 -6.94 -4.60 -6.88
CA TRP A 69 -6.09 -5.59 -7.55
C TRP A 69 -6.83 -6.36 -8.65
N GLY A 70 -8.17 -6.25 -8.73
CA GLY A 70 -8.96 -6.85 -9.79
C GLY A 70 -9.19 -8.36 -9.65
N THR A 71 -8.94 -8.94 -8.47
CA THR A 71 -9.29 -10.33 -8.15
C THR A 71 -9.85 -10.43 -6.75
N ASN A 72 -10.93 -11.18 -6.55
CA ASN A 72 -11.52 -11.50 -5.24
C ASN A 72 -10.62 -12.34 -4.30
N ASN A 73 -9.33 -12.49 -4.64
CA ASN A 73 -8.35 -13.29 -3.91
C ASN A 73 -7.22 -12.39 -3.39
N ILE A 74 -6.95 -12.52 -2.09
CA ILE A 74 -5.99 -11.71 -1.32
C ILE A 74 -4.54 -12.03 -1.61
N HIS A 75 -4.29 -13.15 -2.29
CA HIS A 75 -2.96 -13.71 -2.49
C HIS A 75 -2.49 -13.64 -3.94
N CYS A 76 -2.97 -12.69 -4.75
CA CYS A 76 -2.40 -12.46 -6.07
C CYS A 76 -1.20 -11.52 -6.00
N HIS A 77 -0.12 -12.05 -5.42
CA HIS A 77 1.23 -11.94 -5.92
C HIS A 77 1.36 -11.21 -7.28
N TYR A 78 1.94 -10.00 -7.24
CA TYR A 78 2.64 -9.38 -8.38
C TYR A 78 1.81 -8.74 -9.52
N LYS A 79 0.56 -8.31 -9.30
CA LYS A 79 -0.19 -7.53 -10.32
C LYS A 79 -0.33 -6.06 -9.95
N GLN A 80 -0.11 -5.18 -10.93
CA GLN A 80 -0.36 -3.74 -10.80
C GLN A 80 -1.86 -3.47 -10.60
N PRO A 81 -2.24 -2.45 -9.80
CA PRO A 81 -3.64 -2.11 -9.56
C PRO A 81 -4.38 -1.69 -10.84
N HIS A 82 -5.69 -1.97 -10.91
CA HIS A 82 -6.54 -1.62 -12.05
C HIS A 82 -6.77 -0.09 -12.09
N PRO A 83 -6.60 0.57 -13.25
CA PRO A 83 -6.89 2.00 -13.38
C PRO A 83 -8.38 2.34 -13.13
N PRO A 84 -8.73 3.51 -12.58
CA PRO A 84 -7.82 4.59 -12.17
C PRO A 84 -7.14 4.29 -10.83
N VAL A 85 -5.86 4.65 -10.72
CA VAL A 85 -5.07 4.49 -9.50
C VAL A 85 -3.89 5.45 -9.48
N LEU A 86 -3.63 6.06 -8.33
CA LEU A 86 -2.39 6.80 -8.07
C LEU A 86 -1.35 5.84 -7.48
N ILE A 87 -0.23 5.66 -8.18
CA ILE A 87 0.86 4.78 -7.77
C ILE A 87 2.07 5.63 -7.40
N HIS A 88 2.65 5.34 -6.23
CA HIS A 88 3.93 5.90 -5.81
C HIS A 88 4.98 4.78 -5.71
N LYS A 89 6.00 4.84 -6.56
CA LYS A 89 7.13 3.90 -6.53
C LYS A 89 8.23 4.49 -5.66
N VAL A 90 8.74 3.69 -4.74
CA VAL A 90 9.73 4.12 -3.77
C VAL A 90 10.91 3.16 -3.81
N ARG A 91 12.11 3.74 -3.87
CA ARG A 91 13.37 3.01 -3.75
C ARG A 91 14.26 3.76 -2.78
N PHE A 92 14.58 3.13 -1.66
CA PHE A 92 15.64 3.62 -0.79
C PHE A 92 16.95 3.03 -1.29
N ASN A 93 17.93 3.89 -1.58
CA ASN A 93 19.29 3.48 -1.85
C ASN A 93 20.11 3.79 -0.60
N THR A 94 20.84 2.81 -0.09
CA THR A 94 21.92 3.02 0.88
C THR A 94 23.11 3.68 0.19
N ILE A 95 23.07 5.00 0.04
CA ILE A 95 24.29 5.80 -0.17
C ILE A 95 24.25 6.99 0.78
N CYS A 96 24.65 6.74 2.02
CA CYS A 96 25.38 7.73 2.82
C CYS A 96 26.66 7.04 3.29
N SER A 97 27.68 7.03 2.43
CA SER A 97 29.05 6.69 2.81
C SER A 97 29.74 7.95 3.35
N ASN A 98 29.72 8.07 4.68
CA ASN A 98 30.68 8.67 5.65
C ASN A 98 29.94 9.33 6.81
#